data_AF-A0A136JKT1-F1
#
_entry.id   AF-A0A136JKT1-F1
#
_cell.length_a   1.000
_cell.length_b   1.000
_cell.length_c   1.000
_cell.angle_alpha   90.00
_cell.angle_beta   90.00
_cell.angle_gamma   90.00
#
_symmetry.space_group_name_H-M   'P 1'
#
loop_
_entity.id
_entity.type
_entity.pdbx_description
1 polymer ?
#
loop_
_entity_poly.entity_id
_entity_poly.type
_entity_poly.pdbx_seq_one_letter_code
_entity_poly.pdbx_strand_id
1 'polypeptide(L)'
;MGNTQTPTTFSGLVDHLLSLIDMIIPALFAVVFLFLIWKIFDAWVIHADDTKKIEEGKQIALTAVIVFVIMLIIWGVVALIRRSIFGN
;
A
#
# COMPACT_ATOMS: atom_id res chain seq x y z
N MET A 1 -7.50 -11.48 36.17
CA MET A 1 -6.06 -11.66 36.43
C MET A 1 -5.34 -11.34 35.13
N GLY A 2 -4.58 -10.24 35.13
CA GLY A 2 -4.07 -9.59 33.92
C GLY A 2 -2.92 -10.33 33.27
N ASN A 3 -3.07 -10.63 32.00
CA ASN A 3 -2.02 -11.09 31.09
C ASN A 3 -1.51 -9.92 30.25
N THR A 4 -1.00 -8.88 30.92
CA THR A 4 -0.13 -7.88 30.29
C THR A 4 1.29 -8.46 30.21
N GLN A 5 1.47 -9.46 29.35
CA GLN A 5 2.79 -10.00 29.03
C GLN A 5 3.49 -8.96 28.14
N THR A 6 4.25 -8.05 28.75
CA THR A 6 5.31 -7.34 28.02
C THR A 6 6.16 -8.41 27.34
N PRO A 7 6.28 -8.45 26.00
CA PRO A 7 7.01 -9.52 25.33
C PRO A 7 8.50 -9.42 25.66
N THR A 8 8.95 -10.15 26.69
CA THR A 8 10.37 -10.22 27.07
C THR A 8 11.15 -11.29 26.27
N THR A 9 10.50 -11.89 25.27
CA THR A 9 11.07 -12.90 24.36
C THR A 9 11.11 -12.34 22.94
N PHE A 10 12.21 -12.57 22.21
CA PHE A 10 12.44 -12.11 20.83
C PHE A 10 11.23 -12.37 19.90
N SER A 11 10.57 -13.53 20.04
CA SER A 11 9.37 -13.87 19.26
C SER A 11 8.22 -12.89 19.44
N GLY A 12 7.95 -12.44 20.67
CA GLY A 12 6.84 -11.51 20.94
C GLY A 12 7.08 -10.10 20.40
N LEU A 13 8.34 -9.68 20.30
CA LEU A 13 8.71 -8.43 19.64
C LEU A 13 8.53 -8.54 18.12
N VAL A 14 8.90 -9.68 17.53
CA VAL A 14 8.71 -9.96 16.10
C VAL A 14 7.23 -10.01 15.76
N ASP A 15 6.39 -10.70 16.54
CA ASP A 15 4.95 -10.78 16.31
C ASP A 15 4.27 -9.40 16.40
N HIS A 16 4.69 -8.57 17.36
CA HIS A 16 4.17 -7.22 17.47
C HIS A 16 4.56 -6.36 16.26
N LEU A 17 5.80 -6.48 15.78
CA LEU A 17 6.27 -5.78 14.59
C LEU A 17 5.53 -6.25 13.32
N LEU A 18 5.33 -7.56 13.16
CA LEU A 18 4.58 -8.14 12.04
C LEU A 18 3.13 -7.65 12.03
N SER A 19 2.48 -7.58 13.20
CA SER A 19 1.12 -7.03 13.33
C SER A 19 1.03 -5.56 12.89
N LEU A 20 2.04 -4.74 13.19
CA LEU A 20 2.08 -3.36 12.71
C LEU A 20 2.25 -3.29 11.19
N ILE A 21 3.13 -4.12 10.62
CA ILE A 21 3.35 -4.18 9.17
C ILE A 21 2.08 -4.63 8.45
N ASP A 22 1.38 -5.66 8.96
CA ASP A 22 0.12 -6.16 8.41
C ASP A 22 -0.98 -5.08 8.40
N MET A 23 -0.95 -4.11 9.31
CA MET A 23 -1.86 -2.96 9.32
C MET A 23 -1.42 -1.83 8.38
N ILE A 24 -0.11 -1.57 8.30
CA ILE A 24 0.45 -0.48 7.48
C ILE A 24 0.26 -0.75 5.99
N ILE A 25 0.36 -2.01 5.55
CA ILE A 25 0.26 -2.36 4.14
C ILE A 25 -1.11 -1.97 3.55
N PRO A 26 -2.26 -2.39 4.11
CA PRO A 26 -3.58 -1.93 3.67
C PRO A 26 -3.74 -0.39 3.72
N ALA A 27 -3.17 0.26 4.74
CA ALA A 27 -3.21 1.72 4.85
C ALA A 27 -2.44 2.40 3.70
N LEU A 28 -1.26 1.89 3.34
CA LEU A 28 -0.51 2.38 2.17
C LEU A 28 -1.29 2.21 0.87
N PHE A 29 -1.98 1.08 0.69
CA PHE A 29 -2.87 0.87 -0.45
C PHE A 29 -3.95 1.96 -0.53
N ALA A 30 -4.60 2.29 0.59
CA ALA A 30 -5.61 3.33 0.64
C ALA A 30 -5.04 4.72 0.28
N VAL A 31 -3.85 5.07 0.80
CA VAL A 31 -3.19 6.35 0.51
C VAL A 31 -2.82 6.46 -0.97
N VAL A 32 -2.21 5.42 -1.55
CA VAL A 32 -1.84 5.41 -2.98
C VAL A 32 -3.09 5.51 -3.85
N PHE A 33 -4.17 4.81 -3.49
CA PHE A 33 -5.43 4.87 -4.21
C PHE A 33 -6.05 6.27 -4.18
N LEU A 34 -6.08 6.92 -3.01
CA LEU A 34 -6.54 8.30 -2.86
C LEU A 34 -5.68 9.28 -3.67
N PHE A 35 -4.37 9.10 -3.68
CA PHE A 35 -3.47 9.91 -4.48
C PHE A 35 -3.73 9.76 -5.98
N LEU A 36 -4.03 8.54 -6.44
CA LEU A 36 -4.37 8.25 -7.82
C LEU A 36 -5.65 9.00 -8.24
N ILE A 37 -6.69 8.92 -7.39
CA ILE A 37 -7.95 9.66 -7.59
C ILE A 37 -7.67 11.17 -7.64
N TRP A 38 -6.96 11.71 -6.65
CA TRP A 38 -6.62 13.12 -6.58
C TRP A 38 -5.89 13.61 -7.84
N LYS A 39 -4.93 12.84 -8.34
CA LYS A 39 -4.17 13.20 -9.54
C LYS A 39 -5.00 13.22 -10.81
N ILE A 40 -5.99 12.33 -10.93
CA ILE A 40 -6.94 12.36 -12.04
C ILE A 40 -7.80 13.64 -11.97
N PHE A 41 -8.34 13.97 -10.79
CA PHE A 41 -9.11 15.20 -10.60
C PHE A 41 -8.27 16.47 -10.86
N ASP A 42 -7.05 16.53 -10.34
CA ASP A 42 -6.14 17.67 -10.51
C ASP A 42 -5.78 17.92 -11.98
N ALA A 43 -5.46 16.84 -12.72
CA ALA A 43 -5.06 16.93 -14.12
C ALA A 43 -6.23 17.22 -15.07
N TRP A 44 -7.40 16.63 -14.84
CA TRP A 44 -8.52 16.65 -15.81
C TRP A 44 -9.69 17.54 -15.41
N VAL A 45 -9.83 17.91 -14.13
CA VAL A 45 -10.92 18.78 -13.66
C VAL A 45 -10.41 20.18 -13.33
N ILE A 46 -9.26 20.30 -12.66
CA ILE A 46 -8.75 21.61 -12.21
C ILE A 46 -7.92 22.28 -13.32
N HIS A 47 -7.04 21.54 -13.99
CA HIS A 47 -6.11 22.07 -14.99
C HIS A 47 -6.44 21.64 -16.42
N ALA A 48 -7.73 21.44 -16.73
CA ALA A 48 -8.19 20.92 -18.03
C ALA A 48 -7.83 21.80 -19.24
N ASP A 49 -7.58 23.10 -19.02
CA ASP A 49 -7.24 24.07 -20.07
C ASP A 49 -5.72 24.18 -20.32
N ASP A 50 -4.89 23.56 -19.46
CA ASP A 50 -3.43 23.60 -19.58
C ASP A 50 -2.89 22.24 -20.04
N THR A 51 -2.60 22.15 -21.35
CA THR A 51 -2.08 20.94 -22.00
C THR A 51 -0.76 20.45 -21.40
N LYS A 52 0.09 21.35 -20.86
CA LYS A 52 1.32 20.93 -20.16
C LYS A 52 1.02 20.26 -18.83
N LYS A 53 0.07 20.79 -18.07
CA LYS A 53 -0.34 20.22 -16.77
C LYS A 53 -1.01 18.87 -16.93
N ILE A 54 -1.75 18.68 -18.03
CA ILE A 54 -2.31 17.38 -18.38
C ILE A 54 -1.21 16.36 -18.66
N GLU A 55 -0.17 16.73 -19.41
CA GLU A 55 0.93 15.81 -19.74
C GLU A 55 1.77 15.42 -18.51
N GLU A 56 2.09 16.39 -17.65
CA GLU A 56 2.73 16.14 -16.34
C GLU A 56 1.84 15.27 -15.44
N GLY A 57 0.55 15.59 -15.33
CA GLY A 57 -0.41 14.84 -14.52
C GLY A 57 -0.57 13.40 -14.99
N LYS A 58 -0.53 13.17 -16.31
CA LYS A 58 -0.60 11.85 -16.92
C LYS A 58 0.64 11.00 -16.64
N GLN A 59 1.84 11.60 -16.66
CA GLN A 59 3.06 10.92 -16.24
C GLN A 59 2.98 10.52 -14.75
N ILE A 60 2.55 11.43 -13.88
CA ILE A 60 2.42 11.16 -12.44
C ILE A 60 1.37 10.07 -12.18
N ALA A 61 0.22 10.12 -12.86
CA ALA A 61 -0.82 9.10 -12.76
C ALA A 61 -0.30 7.72 -13.21
N LEU A 62 0.46 7.67 -14.31
CA LEU A 62 1.10 6.44 -14.79
C LEU A 62 2.09 5.90 -13.76
N THR A 63 2.93 6.76 -13.18
CA THR A 63 3.86 6.36 -12.11
C THR A 63 3.12 5.79 -10.89
N ALA A 64 2.03 6.44 -10.47
CA ALA A 64 1.21 5.96 -9.36
C ALA A 64 0.59 4.57 -9.65
N VAL A 65 0.10 4.35 -10.86
CA VAL A 65 -0.41 3.04 -11.31
C VAL A 65 0.69 1.98 -11.29
N ILE A 66 1.89 2.30 -11.79
CA ILE A 66 3.02 1.36 -11.79
C ILE A 66 3.38 0.94 -10.36
N VAL A 67 3.50 1.90 -9.44
CA VAL A 67 3.79 1.62 -8.03
C VAL A 67 2.69 0.74 -7.41
N PHE A 68 1.42 1.03 -7.73
CA PHE A 68 0.27 0.26 -7.25
C PHE A 68 0.32 -1.20 -7.75
N VAL A 69 0.62 -1.42 -9.03
CA VAL A 69 0.74 -2.77 -9.61
C VAL A 69 1.90 -3.55 -8.97
N ILE A 70 3.06 -2.91 -8.78
CA ILE A 70 4.20 -3.55 -8.10
C ILE A 70 3.81 -3.98 -6.67
N MET A 71 3.13 -3.11 -5.93
CA MET A 71 2.64 -3.42 -4.58
C MET A 71 1.68 -4.62 -4.59
N LEU A 72 0.76 -4.68 -5.56
CA LEU A 72 -0.16 -5.80 -5.74
C LEU A 72 0.57 -7.11 -6.05
N ILE A 73 1.60 -7.07 -6.91
CA ILE A 73 2.39 -8.26 -7.25
C ILE A 73 3.11 -8.78 -6.01
N ILE A 74 3.76 -7.91 -5.24
CA ILE A 74 4.47 -8.30 -4.01
C ILE A 74 3.48 -8.93 -3.02
N TRP A 75 2.32 -8.30 -2.79
CA TRP A 75 1.33 -8.85 -1.88
C TRP A 75 0.75 -10.17 -2.38
N GLY A 76 0.42 -10.26 -3.67
CA GLY A 76 -0.10 -11.48 -4.29
C GLY A 76 0.88 -12.65 -4.18
N VAL A 77 2.18 -12.40 -4.37
CA VAL A 77 3.23 -13.40 -4.17
C VAL A 77 3.33 -13.80 -2.69
N VAL A 78 3.31 -12.83 -1.77
CA VAL A 78 3.30 -13.11 -0.32
C VAL A 78 2.09 -13.95 0.07
N ALA A 79 0.91 -13.65 -0.46
CA ALA A 79 -0.32 -14.42 -0.24
C ALA A 79 -0.21 -15.86 -0.75
N LEU A 80 0.35 -16.00 -1.95
CA LEU A 80 0.55 -17.30 -2.60
C LEU A 80 1.52 -18.15 -1.79
N ILE A 81 2.65 -17.58 -1.36
CA ILE A 81 3.62 -18.25 -0.50
C ILE A 81 2.98 -18.61 0.84
N ARG A 82 2.24 -17.68 1.45
CA ARG A 82 1.56 -17.93 2.73
C ARG A 82 0.60 -19.11 2.63
N ARG A 83 -0.19 -19.16 1.56
CA ARG A 83 -1.13 -20.26 1.29
C ARG A 83 -0.43 -21.57 0.93
N SER A 84 0.72 -21.52 0.27
CA SER A 84 1.49 -22.70 -0.14
C SER A 84 2.24 -23.34 1.04
N ILE A 85 2.86 -22.52 1.90
CA ILE A 85 3.73 -22.96 2.99
C ILE A 85 2.97 -23.18 4.30
N PHE A 86 1.98 -22.34 4.60
CA PHE A 86 1.17 -22.41 5.83
C PHE A 86 -0.25 -22.90 5.57
N GLY A 87 -0.50 -23.47 4.38
CA GLY A 87 -1.80 -24.01 3.98
C GLY A 87 -2.16 -25.28 4.76
N ASN A 88 -2.71 -25.09 5.95
CA ASN A 88 -3.76 -25.95 6.52
C ASN A 88 -5.08 -25.18 6.50
#